data_AF-A0A931B7D5-F1
#
_entry.id   AF-A0A931B7D5-F1
#
_cell.length_a   1.000
_cell.length_b   1.000
_cell.length_c   1.000
_cell.angle_alpha   90.00
_cell.angle_beta   90.00
_cell.angle_gamma   90.00
#
_symmetry.space_group_name_H-M   'P 1'
#
loop_
_entity.id
_entity.type
_entity.pdbx_description
1 polymer ?
#
loop_
_entity_poly.entity_id
_entity_poly.type
_entity_poly.pdbx_seq_one_letter_code
_entity_poly.pdbx_strand_id
1 'polypeptide(L)'
;MTAGHPAPGPEERESVEQPIEISPRAGGPVTARSPQQWKGSHTLSAELLQVIGFVPVTDRRTTVMVLPTHLPHADQRRKAATAAATLRAIGHPVRLARQLEDPQAEPELSLPLLGRALRERFAHLGGDAHSDEVARTLLELSAPANGILTVVADALHAAEWWWSGAEHPVDHMPATQRLTQLADQLRDIAQEVSRLRADLALMDRHRDITSEWPPHRNPAIAATAQAALHTAARRPARHR
;
A
#
# COMPACT_ATOMS: atom_id res chain seq x y z
N MET A 1 0.49 -43.57 50.26
CA MET A 1 0.61 -42.11 50.06
C MET A 1 0.85 -41.88 48.59
N THR A 2 -0.22 -41.72 47.82
CA THR A 2 -0.21 -41.57 46.36
C THR A 2 0.02 -40.11 46.02
N ALA A 3 1.17 -39.82 45.40
CA ALA A 3 1.52 -38.50 44.92
C ALA A 3 0.69 -38.17 43.66
N GLY A 4 -0.08 -37.08 43.73
CA GLY A 4 -0.87 -36.58 42.62
C GLY A 4 0.03 -36.04 41.50
N HIS A 5 -0.18 -36.56 40.29
CA HIS A 5 0.29 -35.95 39.06
C HIS A 5 -0.50 -34.66 38.82
N PRO A 6 0.15 -33.49 38.66
CA PRO A 6 -0.54 -32.30 38.20
C PRO A 6 -0.92 -32.47 36.72
N ALA A 7 -2.19 -32.24 36.40
CA ALA A 7 -2.69 -32.18 35.04
C ALA A 7 -1.99 -31.05 34.27
N PRO A 8 -1.55 -31.25 33.02
CA PRO A 8 -1.15 -30.15 32.16
C PRO A 8 -2.39 -29.34 31.77
N GLY A 9 -2.49 -28.13 32.31
CA GLY A 9 -3.45 -27.10 31.89
C GLY A 9 -2.89 -26.24 30.77
N PRO A 10 -3.77 -25.42 30.18
CA PRO A 10 -4.23 -25.55 28.82
C PRO A 10 -3.14 -25.27 27.79
N GLU A 11 -3.11 -26.12 26.77
CA GLU A 11 -2.45 -25.87 25.48
C GLU A 11 -2.70 -24.42 25.06
N GLU A 12 -1.61 -23.70 24.78
CA GLU A 12 -1.62 -22.58 23.86
C GLU A 12 -2.42 -23.04 22.64
N ARG A 13 -3.67 -22.59 22.54
CA ARG A 13 -4.42 -22.68 21.30
C ARG A 13 -3.63 -21.82 20.32
N GLU A 14 -2.72 -22.45 19.59
CA GLU A 14 -2.24 -21.95 18.30
C GLU A 14 -3.51 -21.46 17.61
N SER A 15 -3.64 -20.14 17.52
CA SER A 15 -4.75 -19.54 16.81
C SER A 15 -4.50 -19.91 15.36
N VAL A 16 -5.06 -21.04 14.94
CA VAL A 16 -4.95 -21.55 13.57
C VAL A 16 -5.36 -20.39 12.68
N GLU A 17 -4.38 -19.77 12.02
CA GLU A 17 -4.65 -18.64 11.15
C GLU A 17 -5.64 -19.12 10.10
N GLN A 18 -6.84 -18.57 10.14
CA GLN A 18 -7.88 -18.95 9.19
C GLN A 18 -7.35 -18.68 7.78
N PRO A 19 -7.46 -19.64 6.85
CA PRO A 19 -6.88 -19.51 5.53
C PRO A 19 -7.55 -18.39 4.74
N ILE A 20 -6.78 -17.74 3.86
CA ILE A 20 -7.34 -16.92 2.79
C ILE A 20 -8.10 -17.84 1.84
N GLU A 21 -9.35 -17.51 1.54
CA GLU A 21 -10.19 -18.34 0.68
C GLU A 21 -10.23 -17.75 -0.73
N ILE A 22 -9.90 -18.57 -1.74
CA ILE A 22 -10.01 -18.21 -3.16
C ILE A 22 -10.99 -19.17 -3.81
N SER A 23 -12.14 -18.66 -4.24
CA SER A 23 -13.22 -19.47 -4.80
C SER A 23 -14.07 -18.69 -5.80
N PRO A 24 -14.68 -19.36 -6.80
CA PRO A 24 -15.67 -18.73 -7.65
C PRO A 24 -16.95 -18.46 -6.86
N ARG A 25 -17.54 -17.29 -7.05
CA ARG A 25 -18.91 -17.03 -6.61
C ARG A 25 -19.87 -17.83 -7.50
N ALA A 26 -20.97 -18.34 -6.95
CA ALA A 26 -21.98 -19.05 -7.74
C ALA A 26 -22.44 -18.17 -8.93
N GLY A 27 -22.15 -18.61 -10.16
CA GLY A 27 -22.43 -17.86 -11.38
C GLY A 27 -21.70 -16.51 -11.53
N GLY A 28 -20.63 -16.28 -10.75
CA GLY A 28 -19.94 -15.00 -10.67
C GLY A 28 -18.41 -15.11 -10.77
N PRO A 29 -17.71 -13.98 -10.61
CA PRO A 29 -16.25 -13.94 -10.72
C PRO A 29 -15.58 -14.72 -9.60
N VAL A 30 -14.32 -15.09 -9.82
CA VAL A 30 -13.45 -15.59 -8.76
C VAL A 30 -13.19 -14.49 -7.73
N THR A 31 -13.32 -14.86 -6.46
CA THR A 31 -13.10 -13.95 -5.33
C THR A 31 -12.05 -14.50 -4.39
N ALA A 32 -11.25 -13.61 -3.80
CA ALA A 32 -10.41 -13.91 -2.66
C ALA A 32 -10.94 -13.18 -1.42
N ARG A 33 -10.93 -13.86 -0.26
CA ARG A 33 -11.43 -13.34 1.02
C ARG A 33 -10.41 -13.58 2.12
N SER A 34 -10.18 -12.54 2.93
CA SER A 34 -9.30 -12.61 4.10
C SER A 34 -10.15 -12.52 5.38
N PRO A 35 -9.92 -13.39 6.38
CA PRO A 35 -10.55 -13.25 7.70
C PRO A 35 -10.11 -11.95 8.40
N GLN A 36 -8.91 -11.46 8.10
CA GLN A 36 -8.37 -10.20 8.62
C GLN A 36 -8.80 -8.97 7.81
N GLN A 37 -9.72 -9.11 6.85
CA GLN A 37 -10.21 -8.01 6.01
C GLN A 37 -9.09 -7.21 5.33
N TRP A 38 -8.01 -7.91 4.92
CA TRP A 38 -6.83 -7.30 4.27
C TRP A 38 -6.08 -6.28 5.10
N LYS A 39 -6.23 -6.32 6.43
CA LYS A 39 -5.49 -5.48 7.37
C LYS A 39 -4.31 -6.23 7.96
N GLY A 40 -3.39 -5.49 8.59
CA GLY A 40 -2.29 -6.10 9.34
C GLY A 40 -1.36 -6.91 8.43
N SER A 41 -1.16 -8.19 8.75
CA SER A 41 -0.30 -9.08 7.96
C SER A 41 -0.85 -9.36 6.56
N HIS A 42 -2.15 -9.20 6.31
CA HIS A 42 -2.75 -9.41 4.99
C HIS A 42 -2.66 -8.20 4.05
N THR A 43 -2.01 -7.10 4.47
CA THR A 43 -1.84 -5.90 3.63
C THR A 43 -0.99 -6.22 2.39
N LEU A 44 0.15 -6.89 2.58
CA LEU A 44 1.02 -7.31 1.48
C LEU A 44 0.32 -8.32 0.56
N SER A 45 -0.44 -9.25 1.14
CA SER A 45 -1.27 -10.19 0.40
C SER A 45 -2.26 -9.49 -0.52
N ALA A 46 -2.87 -8.40 -0.06
CA ALA A 46 -3.78 -7.59 -0.87
C ALA A 46 -3.08 -6.84 -2.01
N GLU A 47 -1.85 -6.36 -1.80
CA GLU A 47 -1.04 -5.74 -2.85
C GLU A 47 -0.66 -6.75 -3.93
N LEU A 48 -0.17 -7.94 -3.54
CA LEU A 48 0.21 -9.00 -4.47
C LEU A 48 -0.99 -9.52 -5.28
N LEU A 49 -2.15 -9.68 -4.65
CA LEU A 49 -3.38 -10.03 -5.36
C LEU A 49 -3.73 -8.99 -6.43
N GLN A 50 -3.51 -7.70 -6.16
CA GLN A 50 -3.77 -6.64 -7.14
C GLN A 50 -2.79 -6.65 -8.30
N VAL A 51 -1.50 -6.95 -8.05
CA VAL A 51 -0.51 -7.16 -9.12
C VAL A 51 -0.94 -8.30 -10.05
N ILE A 52 -1.41 -9.41 -9.47
CA ILE A 52 -1.90 -10.57 -10.22
C ILE A 52 -3.19 -10.25 -11.00
N GLY A 53 -3.90 -9.18 -10.64
CA GLY A 53 -5.05 -8.65 -11.37
C GLY A 53 -6.40 -8.79 -10.65
N PHE A 54 -6.41 -9.08 -9.35
CA PHE A 54 -7.60 -8.90 -8.54
C PHE A 54 -7.87 -7.41 -8.29
N VAL A 55 -9.13 -7.02 -8.23
CA VAL A 55 -9.54 -5.66 -7.86
C VAL A 55 -10.29 -5.68 -6.52
N PRO A 56 -10.03 -4.72 -5.62
CA PRO A 56 -10.77 -4.63 -4.37
C PRO A 56 -12.19 -4.12 -4.63
N VAL A 57 -13.19 -4.86 -4.16
CA VAL A 57 -14.59 -4.46 -4.14
C VAL A 57 -15.04 -4.37 -2.70
N THR A 58 -15.42 -3.17 -2.27
CA THR A 58 -15.88 -2.91 -0.90
C THR A 58 -17.40 -2.78 -0.88
N ASP A 59 -18.07 -3.65 -0.12
CA ASP A 59 -19.50 -3.53 0.18
C ASP A 59 -19.68 -3.24 1.67
N ARG A 60 -20.20 -2.05 1.98
CA ARG A 60 -20.46 -1.47 3.33
C ARG A 60 -19.26 -1.44 4.28
N ARG A 61 -18.67 -2.59 4.61
CA ARG A 61 -17.52 -2.77 5.51
C ARG A 61 -16.61 -3.94 5.17
N THR A 62 -16.98 -4.79 4.21
CA THR A 62 -16.17 -5.95 3.83
C THR A 62 -15.50 -5.67 2.50
N THR A 63 -14.20 -5.94 2.43
CA THR A 63 -13.44 -5.85 1.18
C THR A 63 -13.18 -7.25 0.67
N VAL A 64 -13.64 -7.51 -0.54
CA VAL A 64 -13.43 -8.77 -1.24
C VAL A 64 -12.58 -8.46 -2.46
N MET A 65 -11.55 -9.25 -2.69
CA MET A 65 -10.75 -9.15 -3.91
C MET A 65 -11.45 -9.95 -5.00
N VAL A 66 -11.62 -9.37 -6.19
CA VAL A 66 -12.42 -9.98 -7.27
C VAL A 66 -11.63 -9.97 -8.55
N LEU A 67 -11.60 -11.07 -9.29
CA LEU A 67 -11.09 -11.07 -10.66
C LEU A 67 -12.14 -10.44 -11.60
N PRO A 68 -11.74 -9.54 -12.52
CA PRO A 68 -12.68 -8.90 -13.43
C PRO A 68 -13.52 -9.90 -14.22
N THR A 69 -14.82 -9.63 -14.34
CA THR A 69 -15.80 -10.55 -14.95
C THR A 69 -15.61 -10.77 -16.44
N HIS A 70 -14.98 -9.82 -17.14
CA HIS A 70 -14.68 -9.92 -18.57
C HIS A 70 -13.53 -10.89 -18.87
N LEU A 71 -12.78 -11.34 -17.85
CA LEU A 71 -11.69 -12.29 -18.06
C LEU A 71 -12.23 -13.67 -18.45
N PRO A 72 -11.67 -14.32 -19.48
CA PRO A 72 -11.99 -15.71 -19.80
C PRO A 72 -11.79 -16.63 -18.58
N HIS A 73 -12.61 -17.68 -18.47
CA HIS A 73 -12.51 -18.62 -17.35
C HIS A 73 -11.11 -19.25 -17.19
N ALA A 74 -10.41 -19.51 -18.30
CA ALA A 74 -9.05 -20.02 -18.27
C ALA A 74 -8.07 -19.03 -17.62
N ASP A 75 -8.21 -17.74 -17.90
CA ASP A 75 -7.40 -16.68 -17.28
C ASP A 75 -7.76 -16.47 -15.81
N GLN A 76 -9.05 -16.52 -15.47
CA GLN A 76 -9.47 -16.46 -14.07
C GLN A 76 -8.88 -17.62 -13.26
N ARG A 77 -8.89 -18.84 -13.82
CA ARG A 77 -8.26 -20.01 -13.21
C ARG A 77 -6.76 -19.81 -13.02
N ARG A 78 -6.05 -19.44 -14.09
CA ARG A 78 -4.60 -19.21 -14.06
C ARG A 78 -4.22 -18.17 -13.01
N LYS A 79 -4.87 -17.00 -13.00
CA LYS A 79 -4.62 -15.93 -12.02
C LYS A 79 -4.95 -16.36 -10.59
N ALA A 80 -6.03 -17.13 -10.39
CA ALA A 80 -6.37 -17.65 -9.06
C ALA A 80 -5.34 -18.66 -8.53
N ALA A 81 -4.82 -19.53 -9.41
CA ALA A 81 -3.76 -20.47 -9.06
C ALA A 81 -2.44 -19.75 -8.76
N THR A 82 -2.03 -18.79 -9.60
CA THR A 82 -0.87 -17.91 -9.35
C THR A 82 -1.03 -17.17 -8.02
N ALA A 83 -2.20 -16.63 -7.71
CA ALA A 83 -2.49 -16.00 -6.42
C ALA A 83 -2.32 -16.96 -5.25
N ALA A 84 -2.86 -18.18 -5.35
CA ALA A 84 -2.69 -19.17 -4.30
C ALA A 84 -1.22 -19.58 -4.10
N ALA A 85 -0.48 -19.80 -5.20
CA ALA A 85 0.95 -20.10 -5.16
C ALA A 85 1.75 -18.95 -4.51
N THR A 86 1.46 -17.71 -4.90
CA THR A 86 2.09 -16.49 -4.38
C THR A 86 1.85 -16.32 -2.88
N LEU A 87 0.61 -16.42 -2.44
CA LEU A 87 0.24 -16.28 -1.03
C LEU A 87 0.84 -17.39 -0.15
N ARG A 88 0.89 -18.63 -0.66
CA ARG A 88 1.57 -19.75 0.01
C ARG A 88 3.08 -19.51 0.10
N ALA A 89 3.70 -18.99 -0.96
CA ALA A 89 5.13 -18.70 -0.99
C ALA A 89 5.55 -17.66 0.07
N ILE A 90 4.66 -16.73 0.44
CA ILE A 90 4.88 -15.76 1.54
C ILE A 90 4.39 -16.26 2.90
N GLY A 91 4.03 -17.53 3.02
CA GLY A 91 3.70 -18.18 4.29
C GLY A 91 2.25 -18.07 4.75
N HIS A 92 1.34 -17.55 3.92
CA HIS A 92 -0.08 -17.49 4.29
C HIS A 92 -0.82 -18.81 3.96
N PRO A 93 -1.65 -19.32 4.87
CA PRO A 93 -2.52 -20.45 4.57
C PRO A 93 -3.57 -20.04 3.54
N VAL A 94 -3.75 -20.84 2.48
CA VAL A 94 -4.70 -20.57 1.39
C VAL A 94 -5.56 -21.79 1.08
N ARG A 95 -6.88 -21.59 1.12
CA ARG A 95 -7.88 -22.53 0.63
C ARG A 95 -8.30 -22.14 -0.78
N LEU A 96 -7.81 -22.87 -1.78
CA LEU A 96 -8.17 -22.71 -3.18
C LEU A 96 -9.27 -23.71 -3.55
N ALA A 97 -10.31 -23.26 -4.26
CA ALA A 97 -11.33 -24.17 -4.78
C ALA A 97 -10.74 -25.11 -5.84
N ARG A 98 -11.11 -26.41 -5.79
CA ARG A 98 -10.49 -27.47 -6.61
C ARG A 98 -10.49 -27.19 -8.11
N GLN A 99 -11.57 -26.63 -8.64
CA GLN A 99 -11.70 -26.25 -10.05
C GLN A 99 -10.75 -25.12 -10.50
N LEU A 100 -10.10 -24.44 -9.54
CA LEU A 100 -9.11 -23.40 -9.78
C LEU A 100 -7.66 -23.91 -9.64
N GLU A 101 -7.45 -25.16 -9.23
CA GLU A 101 -6.11 -25.71 -9.04
C GLU A 101 -5.36 -25.79 -10.38
N ASP A 102 -4.10 -25.37 -10.35
CA ASP A 102 -3.15 -25.54 -11.43
C ASP A 102 -1.79 -25.91 -10.82
N PRO A 103 -1.33 -27.17 -10.96
CA PRO A 103 -0.05 -27.62 -10.43
C PRO A 103 1.17 -26.96 -11.05
N GLN A 104 1.02 -26.22 -12.16
CA GLN A 104 2.11 -25.52 -12.85
C GLN A 104 2.11 -24.01 -12.55
N ALA A 105 1.27 -23.56 -11.62
CA ALA A 105 1.23 -22.15 -11.23
C ALA A 105 2.48 -21.75 -10.44
N GLU A 106 3.26 -20.84 -11.03
CA GLU A 106 4.39 -20.21 -10.37
C GLU A 106 3.95 -18.98 -9.56
N PRO A 107 4.60 -18.68 -8.41
CA PRO A 107 4.32 -17.50 -7.62
C PRO A 107 4.80 -16.21 -8.30
N GLU A 108 4.02 -15.14 -8.17
CA GLU A 108 4.33 -13.80 -8.68
C GLU A 108 4.62 -12.85 -7.51
N LEU A 109 5.90 -12.69 -7.19
CA LEU A 109 6.37 -11.91 -6.02
C LEU A 109 6.81 -10.48 -6.37
N SER A 110 6.53 -10.03 -7.59
CA SER A 110 6.87 -8.70 -8.05
C SER A 110 5.96 -7.65 -7.39
N LEU A 111 6.54 -6.72 -6.64
CA LEU A 111 5.83 -5.58 -6.04
C LEU A 111 6.00 -4.31 -6.90
N PRO A 112 5.06 -3.35 -6.82
CA PRO A 112 5.22 -2.05 -7.47
C PRO A 112 6.51 -1.35 -7.01
N LEU A 113 7.44 -1.13 -7.95
CA LEU A 113 8.80 -0.64 -7.64
C LEU A 113 8.85 0.81 -7.18
N LEU A 114 7.92 1.66 -7.67
CA LEU A 114 7.97 3.10 -7.43
C LEU A 114 7.76 3.45 -5.95
N GLY A 115 6.76 2.86 -5.30
CA GLY A 115 6.49 3.13 -3.88
C GLY A 115 7.60 2.65 -2.94
N ARG A 116 8.35 1.61 -3.33
CA ARG A 116 9.56 1.17 -2.60
C ARG A 116 10.70 2.16 -2.80
N ALA A 117 10.98 2.54 -4.04
CA ALA A 117 12.04 3.49 -4.36
C ALA A 117 11.82 4.85 -3.68
N LEU A 118 10.57 5.34 -3.63
CA LEU A 118 10.22 6.56 -2.90
C LEU A 118 10.42 6.43 -1.38
N ARG A 119 10.03 5.30 -0.78
CA ARG A 119 10.27 5.03 0.65
C ARG A 119 11.76 5.01 0.98
N GLU A 120 12.55 4.30 0.19
CA GLU A 120 14.01 4.26 0.35
C GLU A 120 14.62 5.65 0.18
N ARG A 121 14.16 6.41 -0.83
CA ARG A 121 14.62 7.79 -1.07
C ARG A 121 14.28 8.72 0.08
N PHE A 122 13.14 8.57 0.75
CA PHE A 122 12.74 9.44 1.86
C PHE A 122 13.09 8.89 3.25
N ALA A 123 13.68 7.70 3.35
CA ALA A 123 14.01 7.06 4.64
C ALA A 123 14.99 7.88 5.49
N HIS A 124 15.78 8.75 4.86
CA HIS A 124 16.78 9.59 5.50
C HIS A 124 16.25 10.90 6.13
N LEU A 125 14.96 11.24 5.97
CA LEU A 125 14.35 12.46 6.56
C LEU A 125 14.17 12.41 8.10
N GLY A 126 14.96 11.58 8.76
CA GLY A 126 14.98 11.33 10.18
C GLY A 126 15.61 12.45 11.01
N GLY A 127 15.95 12.12 12.26
CA GLY A 127 16.29 13.06 13.33
C GLY A 127 17.36 14.11 13.00
N ASP A 128 18.32 13.77 12.15
CA ASP A 128 19.49 14.59 11.82
C ASP A 128 19.38 15.35 10.48
N ALA A 129 18.22 15.29 9.81
CA ALA A 129 18.04 15.95 8.53
C ALA A 129 18.08 17.48 8.65
N HIS A 130 18.89 18.14 7.81
CA HIS A 130 18.99 19.60 7.77
C HIS A 130 17.79 20.21 7.02
N SER A 131 17.48 21.48 7.30
CA SER A 131 16.45 22.28 6.61
C SER A 131 16.56 22.18 5.08
N ASP A 132 17.77 22.26 4.54
CA ASP A 132 18.04 22.14 3.10
C ASP A 132 17.70 20.75 2.54
N GLU A 133 17.96 19.68 3.30
CA GLU A 133 17.65 18.31 2.88
C GLU A 133 16.15 18.07 2.85
N VAL A 134 15.44 18.54 3.89
CA VAL A 134 13.98 18.52 3.95
C VAL A 134 13.40 19.35 2.81
N ALA A 135 13.92 20.57 2.57
CA ALA A 135 13.48 21.43 1.47
C ALA A 135 13.69 20.77 0.10
N ARG A 136 14.80 20.05 -0.10
CA ARG A 136 15.06 19.29 -1.32
C ARG A 136 14.06 18.14 -1.50
N THR A 137 13.69 17.42 -0.44
CA THR A 137 12.62 16.41 -0.54
C THR A 137 11.27 17.04 -0.84
N LEU A 138 10.92 18.17 -0.21
CA LEU A 138 9.68 18.88 -0.55
C LEU A 138 9.69 19.34 -2.01
N LEU A 139 10.84 19.69 -2.59
CA LEU A 139 10.97 19.97 -4.02
C LEU A 139 10.65 18.74 -4.87
N GLU A 140 11.17 17.56 -4.53
CA GLU A 140 10.86 16.32 -5.28
C GLU A 140 9.37 15.99 -5.26
N LEU A 141 8.67 16.31 -4.17
CA LEU A 141 7.22 16.12 -4.08
C LEU A 141 6.43 17.17 -4.89
N SER A 142 6.86 18.43 -4.87
CA SER A 142 6.07 19.59 -5.32
C SER A 142 6.58 20.32 -6.56
N ALA A 143 7.69 19.88 -7.16
CA ALA A 143 8.25 20.56 -8.33
C ALA A 143 7.18 20.75 -9.42
N PRO A 144 7.09 21.95 -10.02
CA PRO A 144 5.94 22.33 -10.84
C PRO A 144 5.78 21.50 -12.13
N ALA A 145 6.85 20.88 -12.62
CA ALA A 145 6.82 20.02 -13.81
C ALA A 145 7.00 18.53 -13.50
N ASN A 146 8.01 18.20 -12.68
CA ASN A 146 8.43 16.81 -12.43
C ASN A 146 8.22 16.37 -10.97
N GLY A 147 7.47 17.14 -10.19
CA GLY A 147 7.12 16.78 -8.82
C GLY A 147 6.21 15.57 -8.81
N ILE A 148 6.37 14.69 -7.82
CA ILE A 148 5.58 13.46 -7.71
C ILE A 148 4.08 13.77 -7.72
N LEU A 149 3.64 14.81 -7.00
CA LEU A 149 2.23 15.20 -6.94
C LEU A 149 1.71 15.69 -8.30
N THR A 150 2.53 16.44 -9.03
CA THR A 150 2.21 16.92 -10.39
C THR A 150 2.07 15.76 -11.36
N VAL A 151 3.04 14.84 -11.38
CA VAL A 151 3.03 13.66 -12.26
C VAL A 151 1.83 12.76 -11.98
N VAL A 152 1.46 12.58 -10.70
CA VAL A 152 0.27 11.81 -10.34
C VAL A 152 -1.01 12.53 -10.78
N ALA A 153 -1.09 13.87 -10.64
CA ALA A 153 -2.24 14.64 -11.12
C ALA A 153 -2.41 14.50 -12.64
N ASP A 154 -1.33 14.56 -13.41
CA ASP A 154 -1.38 14.39 -14.87
C ASP A 154 -1.76 12.97 -15.27
N ALA A 155 -1.33 11.95 -14.52
CA ALA A 155 -1.77 10.57 -14.74
C ALA A 155 -3.28 10.38 -14.48
N LEU A 156 -3.86 11.07 -13.48
CA LEU A 156 -5.30 11.05 -13.23
C LEU A 156 -6.09 11.74 -14.36
N HIS A 157 -5.58 12.84 -14.91
CA HIS A 157 -6.15 13.47 -16.10
C HIS A 157 -6.10 12.58 -17.33
N ALA A 158 -4.96 11.92 -17.57
CA ALA A 158 -4.83 10.97 -18.67
C ALA A 158 -5.82 9.78 -18.52
N ALA A 159 -6.03 9.29 -17.29
CA ALA A 159 -7.03 8.27 -17.02
C ALA A 159 -8.45 8.76 -17.27
N GLU A 160 -8.77 10.01 -16.91
CA GLU A 160 -10.06 10.64 -17.21
C GLU A 160 -10.31 10.70 -18.72
N TRP A 161 -9.34 11.18 -19.52
CA TRP A 161 -9.45 11.21 -20.98
C TRP A 161 -9.69 9.82 -21.58
N TRP A 162 -8.98 8.81 -21.07
CA TRP A 162 -9.20 7.44 -21.52
C TRP A 162 -10.63 6.96 -21.21
N TRP A 163 -11.15 7.25 -20.02
CA TRP A 163 -12.51 6.88 -19.63
C TRP A 163 -13.57 7.60 -20.47
N SER A 164 -13.36 8.89 -20.75
CA SER A 164 -14.26 9.72 -21.55
C SER A 164 -14.33 9.27 -23.01
N GLY A 165 -13.30 8.58 -23.52
CA GLY A 165 -13.27 8.00 -24.87
C GLY A 165 -13.79 6.56 -24.98
N ALA A 166 -14.18 5.90 -23.88
CA ALA A 166 -14.61 4.50 -23.90
C ALA A 166 -16.03 4.33 -24.49
N GLU A 167 -16.21 3.33 -25.37
CA GLU A 167 -17.41 3.13 -26.20
C GLU A 167 -18.72 2.84 -25.44
N HIS A 168 -18.66 2.58 -24.12
CA HIS A 168 -19.85 2.29 -23.30
C HIS A 168 -20.03 3.37 -22.22
N PRO A 169 -20.65 4.52 -22.54
CA PRO A 169 -20.90 5.58 -21.59
C PRO A 169 -22.12 5.24 -20.72
N VAL A 170 -22.02 4.22 -19.87
CA VAL A 170 -23.06 3.93 -18.87
C VAL A 170 -22.59 4.54 -17.55
N ASP A 171 -23.10 5.73 -17.24
CA ASP A 171 -23.00 6.40 -15.93
C ASP A 171 -21.57 6.62 -15.36
N HIS A 172 -20.58 6.87 -16.21
CA HIS A 172 -19.20 7.16 -15.76
C HIS A 172 -18.95 8.61 -15.37
N MET A 173 -19.90 9.52 -15.62
CA MET A 173 -19.75 10.96 -15.39
C MET A 173 -19.36 11.32 -13.94
N PRO A 174 -19.88 10.65 -12.88
CA PRO A 174 -19.40 10.89 -11.52
C PRO A 174 -17.95 10.47 -11.29
N ALA A 175 -17.47 9.43 -11.98
CA ALA A 175 -16.10 8.92 -11.83
C ALA A 175 -15.08 9.80 -12.56
N THR A 176 -15.37 10.25 -13.79
CA THR A 176 -14.49 11.16 -14.54
C THR A 176 -14.37 12.53 -13.86
N GLN A 177 -15.49 13.09 -13.38
CA GLN A 177 -15.48 14.30 -12.56
C GLN A 177 -14.65 14.11 -11.28
N ARG A 178 -14.72 12.93 -10.65
CA ARG A 178 -13.94 12.66 -9.44
C ARG A 178 -12.44 12.57 -9.73
N LEU A 179 -12.03 11.98 -10.86
CA LEU A 179 -10.63 11.95 -11.28
C LEU A 179 -10.07 13.36 -11.49
N THR A 180 -10.84 14.21 -12.18
CA THR A 180 -10.51 15.63 -12.38
C THR A 180 -10.35 16.37 -11.04
N GLN A 181 -11.33 16.24 -10.15
CA GLN A 181 -11.27 16.85 -8.81
C GLN A 181 -10.05 16.42 -8.01
N LEU A 182 -9.71 15.12 -8.05
CA LEU A 182 -8.53 14.60 -7.34
C LEU A 182 -7.23 15.14 -7.94
N ALA A 183 -7.15 15.25 -9.26
CA ALA A 183 -6.00 15.83 -9.93
C ALA A 183 -5.79 17.30 -9.54
N ASP A 184 -6.87 18.09 -9.48
CA ASP A 184 -6.79 19.49 -9.07
C ASP A 184 -6.40 19.62 -7.59
N GLN A 185 -6.96 18.78 -6.71
CA GLN A 185 -6.56 18.71 -5.30
C GLN A 185 -5.07 18.39 -5.14
N LEU A 186 -4.51 17.48 -5.94
CA LEU A 186 -3.08 17.16 -5.90
C LEU A 186 -2.21 18.35 -6.33
N ARG A 187 -2.67 19.15 -7.31
CA ARG A 187 -1.98 20.37 -7.73
C ARG A 187 -2.01 21.44 -6.63
N ASP A 188 -3.15 21.61 -5.96
CA ASP A 188 -3.27 22.53 -4.82
C ASP A 188 -2.32 22.13 -3.68
N ILE A 189 -2.27 20.83 -3.35
CA ILE A 189 -1.33 20.29 -2.35
C ILE A 189 0.12 20.53 -2.80
N ALA A 190 0.44 20.32 -4.09
CA ALA A 190 1.78 20.59 -4.61
C ALA A 190 2.17 22.07 -4.43
N GLN A 191 1.26 23.00 -4.73
CA GLN A 191 1.50 24.43 -4.52
C GLN A 191 1.72 24.76 -3.04
N GLU A 192 0.92 24.20 -2.15
CA GLU A 192 1.07 24.39 -0.70
C GLU A 192 2.41 23.85 -0.20
N VAL A 193 2.80 22.63 -0.60
CA VAL A 193 4.10 22.05 -0.26
C VAL A 193 5.26 22.91 -0.80
N SER A 194 5.11 23.48 -2.00
CA SER A 194 6.13 24.40 -2.55
C SER A 194 6.24 25.70 -1.75
N ARG A 195 5.15 26.21 -1.17
CA ARG A 195 5.18 27.38 -0.27
C ARG A 195 5.88 27.02 1.05
N LEU A 196 5.52 25.91 1.68
CA LEU A 196 6.17 25.43 2.91
C LEU A 196 7.68 25.19 2.70
N ARG A 197 8.07 24.67 1.53
CA ARG A 197 9.47 24.54 1.14
C ARG A 197 10.17 25.90 1.08
N ALA A 198 9.53 26.91 0.49
CA ALA A 198 10.09 28.25 0.39
C ALA A 198 10.30 28.85 1.79
N ASP A 199 9.32 28.69 2.68
CA ASP A 199 9.42 29.14 4.08
C ASP A 199 10.58 28.44 4.81
N LEU A 200 10.71 27.12 4.64
CA LEU A 200 11.81 26.35 5.23
C LEU A 200 13.20 26.81 4.72
N ALA A 201 13.32 27.07 3.42
CA ALA A 201 14.56 27.60 2.82
C ALA A 201 14.85 29.07 3.21
N LEU A 202 13.87 29.76 3.81
CA LEU A 202 14.01 31.12 4.34
C LEU A 202 14.32 31.13 5.85
N MET A 203 14.08 30.02 6.57
CA MET A 203 14.38 29.91 8.00
C MET A 203 15.87 30.09 8.30
N ASP A 204 16.76 29.58 7.43
CA ASP A 204 18.22 29.76 7.59
C ASP A 204 18.70 31.20 7.36
N ARG A 205 17.89 32.07 6.72
CA ARG A 205 18.27 33.47 6.45
C ARG A 205 18.09 34.39 7.65
N HIS A 206 17.42 33.91 8.70
CA HIS A 206 17.30 34.61 9.99
C HIS A 206 18.39 34.16 10.99
N ARG A 207 19.43 33.45 10.52
CA ARG A 207 20.67 33.18 11.28
C ARG A 207 21.43 34.49 11.51
N ASP A 208 21.26 35.08 12.68
CA ASP A 208 22.26 35.99 13.22
C ASP A 208 23.56 35.20 13.46
N ILE A 209 24.67 35.72 12.93
CA ILE A 209 26.03 35.16 13.03
C ILE A 209 26.55 35.09 14.49
N THR A 210 25.79 35.58 15.47
CA THR A 210 26.31 35.95 16.80
C THR A 210 25.71 35.20 17.99
N SER A 211 24.85 34.19 17.81
CA SER A 211 24.28 33.46 18.95
C SER A 211 24.33 31.95 18.78
N GLU A 212 24.99 31.30 19.75
CA GLU A 212 24.97 29.85 19.99
C GLU A 212 23.52 29.42 20.26
N TRP A 213 22.87 28.87 19.23
CA TRP A 213 21.46 28.49 19.26
C TRP A 213 21.28 27.00 19.56
N PRO A 214 20.17 26.62 20.22
CA PRO A 214 19.86 25.22 20.52
C PRO A 214 19.73 24.40 19.22
N PRO A 215 19.90 23.07 19.29
CA PRO A 215 19.89 22.20 18.11
C PRO A 215 18.66 22.42 17.23
N HIS A 216 18.87 22.35 15.91
CA HIS A 216 17.89 22.59 14.82
C HIS A 216 16.56 21.82 14.95
N ARG A 217 16.51 20.82 15.83
CA ARG A 217 15.32 20.08 16.22
C ARG A 217 15.34 19.79 17.71
N ASN A 218 14.15 19.76 18.31
CA ASN A 218 13.96 19.13 19.60
C ASN A 218 14.35 17.64 19.49
N PRO A 219 15.37 17.16 20.23
CA PRO A 219 15.88 15.79 20.11
C PRO A 219 14.81 14.73 20.43
N ALA A 220 13.81 15.05 21.26
CA ALA A 220 12.68 14.16 21.52
C ALA A 220 11.77 13.98 20.30
N ILE A 221 11.57 15.05 19.51
CA ILE A 221 10.77 15.02 18.28
C ILE A 221 11.55 14.30 17.16
N ALA A 222 12.86 14.57 17.06
CA ALA A 222 13.77 13.86 16.16
C ALA A 222 13.78 12.34 16.40
N ALA A 223 13.90 11.93 17.67
CA ALA A 223 13.84 10.52 18.07
C ALA A 223 12.48 9.88 17.76
N THR A 224 11.38 10.61 17.96
CA THR A 224 10.02 10.15 17.63
C THR A 224 9.84 9.96 16.12
N ALA A 225 10.32 10.89 15.30
CA ALA A 225 10.32 10.79 13.85
C ALA A 225 11.16 9.60 13.36
N GLN A 226 12.35 9.40 13.94
CA GLN A 226 13.22 8.25 13.65
C GLN A 226 12.54 6.92 13.98
N ALA A 227 11.89 6.85 15.15
CA ALA A 227 11.15 5.67 15.58
C ALA A 227 9.99 5.36 14.62
N ALA A 228 9.23 6.38 14.20
CA ALA A 228 8.13 6.21 13.24
C ALA A 228 8.60 5.71 11.86
N LEU A 229 9.73 6.24 11.35
CA LEU A 229 10.35 5.79 10.11
C LEU A 229 10.84 4.33 10.22
N HIS A 230 11.46 3.96 11.34
CA HIS A 230 11.88 2.58 11.59
C HIS A 230 10.69 1.62 11.74
N THR A 231 9.57 2.02 12.36
CA THR A 231 8.35 1.20 12.41
C THR A 231 7.73 1.01 11.04
N ALA A 232 7.76 2.04 10.18
CA ALA A 232 7.31 1.95 8.79
C ALA A 232 8.20 1.06 7.92
N ALA A 233 9.52 1.03 8.19
CA ALA A 233 10.49 0.21 7.47
C ALA A 233 10.60 -1.24 7.99
N ARG A 234 10.35 -1.49 9.29
CA ARG A 234 10.42 -2.81 9.94
C ARG A 234 9.15 -3.67 9.83
N ARG A 235 8.27 -3.40 8.86
CA ARG A 235 7.28 -4.39 8.41
C ARG A 235 7.84 -5.24 7.27
N PRO A 236 8.76 -6.18 7.55
CA PRO A 236 8.74 -7.49 6.91
C PRO A 236 8.34 -8.58 7.92
N ALA A 237 7.81 -9.66 7.36
CA ALA A 237 7.28 -10.85 8.01
C ALA A 237 8.02 -11.26 9.28
N ARG A 238 7.33 -11.31 10.43
CA ARG A 238 7.81 -12.09 11.56
C ARG A 238 7.63 -13.56 11.23
N HIS A 239 8.70 -14.18 10.74
CA HIS A 239 8.92 -15.61 10.87
C HIS A 239 9.01 -15.97 12.35
N ARG A 240 8.12 -16.84 12.81
CA ARG A 240 8.43 -17.96 13.70
C ARG A 240 7.56 -19.13 13.28
#